data_AF-A0A847CSN3-F1
#
_entry.id   AF-A0A847CSN3-F1
#
_cell.length_a   1.000
_cell.length_b   1.000
_cell.length_c   1.000
_cell.angle_alpha   90.00
_cell.angle_beta   90.00
_cell.angle_gamma   90.00
#
_symmetry.space_group_name_H-M   'P 1'
#
loop_
_entity.id
_entity.type
_entity.pdbx_description
1 polymer ?
#
loop_
_entity_poly.entity_id
_entity_poly.type
_entity_poly.pdbx_seq_one_letter_code
_entity_poly.pdbx_strand_id
1 'polypeptide(L)'
;MKSKILLNYFFVMIILMIVSVLYISQVIFLDVALIIAILTFGFLPLVKVAINKRIEPLTPKTIIPFTYVMYALGPLYYKSNFSTNTINTYLMFQLIGLIALGLGLNIPTKTRGKTFISDNSNYKQLKLTCIIFVLLSIFSTFTEIISFGGISNLLSIGYGVDRYVHSNNSFMIGGGVQWLLLSGILTWFYGLKISSPKVKLLGAILIGLSGAILTLIGGRSTLVYSAIIISVIYYYEKKKINNKLIIILLIVGIVGAQLYSNARYYLPLGVVETFKSTYKIFINNPNSFLPLPSNINEFRIPAKSLLELIEYGKGEYLLGRSYISAIGTPFPFISRLFSYIGANPNLWFMKEYHSEILAVGGGLGFSPLSEGYMNFGILGIMVHMFFYGRIISLIYSNYKSKESVGSLLLYAGALPIFALDGLRIHSSSM
;
A
#
# COMPACT_ATOMS: atom_id res chain seq x y z
N MET A 1 8.64 30.19 -16.64
CA MET A 1 8.53 29.02 -15.73
C MET A 1 7.61 29.28 -14.54
N LYS A 2 7.61 30.48 -13.94
CA LYS A 2 6.65 30.89 -12.89
C LYS A 2 5.18 30.93 -13.36
N SER A 3 4.87 31.32 -14.61
CA SER A 3 3.47 31.44 -15.07
C SER A 3 2.74 30.10 -15.27
N LYS A 4 3.41 29.03 -15.71
CA LYS A 4 2.81 27.67 -15.82
C LYS A 4 2.50 27.04 -14.45
N ILE A 5 3.27 27.39 -13.42
CA ILE A 5 3.01 26.96 -12.04
C ILE A 5 1.79 27.70 -11.51
N LEU A 6 1.73 29.02 -11.70
CA LEU A 6 0.57 29.85 -11.36
C LEU A 6 -0.70 29.36 -12.06
N LEU A 7 -0.65 29.00 -13.34
CA LEU A 7 -1.80 28.49 -14.09
C LEU A 7 -2.37 27.19 -13.49
N ASN A 8 -1.51 26.28 -13.03
CA ASN A 8 -1.96 25.02 -12.43
C ASN A 8 -2.57 25.21 -11.04
N TYR A 9 -2.03 26.11 -10.22
CA TYR A 9 -2.66 26.47 -8.94
C TYR A 9 -3.96 27.26 -9.17
N PHE A 10 -4.01 28.09 -10.21
CA PHE A 10 -5.19 28.83 -10.61
C PHE A 10 -6.34 27.90 -11.04
N PHE A 11 -6.07 26.85 -11.83
CA PHE A 11 -7.09 25.85 -12.18
C PHE A 11 -7.64 25.10 -10.96
N VAL A 12 -6.78 24.70 -10.02
CA VAL A 12 -7.22 24.04 -8.77
C VAL A 12 -8.04 25.00 -7.93
N MET A 13 -7.62 26.26 -7.82
CA MET A 13 -8.37 27.30 -7.10
C MET A 13 -9.72 27.58 -7.77
N ILE A 14 -9.80 27.59 -9.11
CA ILE A 14 -11.06 27.73 -9.85
C ILE A 14 -11.98 26.55 -9.59
N ILE A 15 -11.47 25.31 -9.68
CA ILE A 15 -12.30 24.12 -9.42
C ILE A 15 -12.82 24.14 -7.99
N LEU A 16 -11.95 24.45 -7.01
CA LEU A 16 -12.36 24.59 -5.62
C LEU A 16 -13.40 25.71 -5.45
N MET A 17 -13.20 26.86 -6.10
CA MET A 17 -14.14 27.98 -6.04
C MET A 17 -15.48 27.63 -6.67
N ILE A 18 -15.50 26.96 -7.84
CA ILE A 18 -16.72 26.48 -8.49
C ILE A 18 -17.45 25.49 -7.59
N VAL A 19 -16.73 24.52 -7.01
CA VAL A 19 -17.32 23.54 -6.10
C VAL A 19 -17.86 24.22 -4.84
N SER A 20 -17.14 25.19 -4.27
CA SER A 20 -17.62 25.98 -3.13
C SER A 20 -18.85 26.81 -3.46
N VAL A 21 -18.89 27.45 -4.64
CA VAL A 21 -20.07 28.20 -5.11
C VAL A 21 -21.25 27.27 -5.31
N LEU A 22 -21.06 26.11 -5.95
CA LEU A 22 -22.10 25.11 -6.18
C LEU A 22 -22.62 24.50 -4.85
N TYR A 23 -21.75 24.36 -3.85
CA TYR A 23 -22.14 23.95 -2.51
C TYR A 23 -22.95 25.03 -1.78
N ILE A 24 -22.47 26.29 -1.79
CA ILE A 24 -23.17 27.43 -1.18
C ILE A 24 -24.55 27.62 -1.84
N SER A 25 -24.64 27.42 -3.15
CA SER A 25 -25.92 27.47 -3.88
C SER A 25 -26.79 26.23 -3.69
N GLN A 26 -26.42 25.29 -2.81
CA GLN A 26 -27.13 24.04 -2.51
C GLN A 26 -27.36 23.13 -3.74
N VAL A 27 -26.59 23.33 -4.81
CA VAL A 27 -26.68 22.52 -6.03
C VAL A 27 -25.98 21.16 -5.81
N ILE A 28 -25.02 21.10 -4.89
CA ILE A 28 -24.23 19.92 -4.60
C ILE A 28 -24.22 19.65 -3.09
N PHE A 29 -24.38 18.39 -2.69
CA PHE A 29 -24.26 17.94 -1.30
C PHE A 29 -22.81 18.02 -0.80
N LEU A 30 -22.62 18.19 0.51
CA LEU A 30 -21.29 18.35 1.13
C LEU A 30 -20.35 17.19 0.78
N ASP A 31 -20.81 15.95 0.86
CA ASP A 31 -20.04 14.75 0.54
C ASP A 31 -19.49 14.77 -0.89
N VAL A 32 -20.30 15.18 -1.87
CA VAL A 32 -19.87 15.29 -3.27
C VAL A 32 -18.78 16.36 -3.42
N ALA A 33 -18.92 17.51 -2.75
CA ALA A 33 -17.89 18.55 -2.75
C ALA A 33 -16.55 18.03 -2.17
N LEU A 34 -16.61 17.24 -1.09
CA LEU A 34 -15.42 16.63 -0.48
C LEU A 34 -14.78 15.55 -1.34
N ILE A 35 -15.58 14.72 -2.00
CA ILE A 35 -15.08 13.73 -2.97
C ILE A 35 -14.31 14.45 -4.09
N ILE A 36 -14.87 15.53 -4.64
CA ILE A 36 -14.20 16.31 -5.70
C ILE A 36 -12.89 16.92 -5.18
N ALA A 37 -12.87 17.47 -3.95
CA ALA A 37 -11.66 18.00 -3.35
C ALA A 37 -10.58 16.92 -3.19
N ILE A 38 -10.93 15.76 -2.62
CA ILE A 38 -10.02 14.61 -2.42
C ILE A 38 -9.46 14.13 -3.78
N LEU A 39 -10.32 13.93 -4.77
CA LEU A 39 -9.92 13.55 -6.14
C LEU A 39 -8.95 14.58 -6.72
N THR A 40 -9.27 15.87 -6.63
CA THR A 40 -8.45 16.94 -7.19
C THR A 40 -7.07 16.94 -6.54
N PHE A 41 -6.98 16.90 -5.21
CA PHE A 41 -5.69 16.94 -4.51
C PHE A 41 -4.83 15.69 -4.77
N GLY A 42 -5.43 14.48 -4.81
CA GLY A 42 -4.65 13.25 -4.99
C GLY A 42 -4.28 12.92 -6.43
N PHE A 43 -5.10 13.29 -7.42
CA PHE A 43 -4.78 13.06 -8.84
C PHE A 43 -3.92 14.16 -9.47
N LEU A 44 -3.93 15.38 -8.93
CA LEU A 44 -3.17 16.51 -9.48
C LEU A 44 -1.67 16.19 -9.70
N PRO A 45 -0.95 15.49 -8.79
CA PRO A 45 0.44 15.11 -9.04
C PRO A 45 0.63 14.21 -10.27
N LEU A 46 -0.24 13.21 -10.49
CA LEU A 46 -0.20 12.35 -11.68
C LEU A 46 -0.50 13.13 -12.96
N VAL A 47 -1.51 13.99 -12.94
CA VAL A 47 -1.83 14.87 -14.08
C VAL A 47 -0.64 15.77 -14.42
N LYS A 48 0.06 16.30 -13.41
CA LYS A 48 1.29 17.09 -13.61
C LYS A 48 2.38 16.27 -14.30
N VAL A 49 2.55 14.99 -13.99
CA VAL A 49 3.50 14.11 -14.68
C VAL A 49 3.06 13.84 -16.12
N ALA A 50 1.77 13.62 -16.37
CA ALA A 50 1.24 13.42 -17.72
C ALA A 50 1.49 14.64 -18.63
N ILE A 51 1.36 15.86 -18.08
CA ILE A 51 1.54 17.11 -18.83
C ILE A 51 3.03 17.49 -18.93
N ASN A 52 3.78 17.35 -17.85
CA ASN A 52 5.16 17.82 -17.74
C ASN A 52 6.16 16.67 -17.65
N LYS A 53 6.90 16.46 -18.74
CA LYS A 53 7.96 15.44 -18.86
C LYS A 53 9.08 15.57 -17.80
N ARG A 54 9.23 16.72 -17.13
CA ARG A 54 10.28 16.93 -16.12
C ARG A 54 9.94 16.34 -14.75
N ILE A 55 8.68 15.98 -14.50
CA ILE A 55 8.26 15.45 -13.20
C ILE A 55 8.34 13.93 -13.25
N GLU A 56 9.10 13.34 -12.33
CA GLU A 56 9.31 11.90 -12.24
C GLU A 56 8.05 11.21 -11.66
N PRO A 57 7.49 10.18 -12.33
CA PRO A 57 6.23 9.54 -11.94
C PRO A 57 6.35 8.70 -10.67
N LEU A 58 7.51 8.08 -10.42
CA LEU A 58 7.66 7.16 -9.30
C LEU A 58 7.97 7.84 -7.97
N THR A 59 7.91 9.17 -7.90
CA THR A 59 8.27 9.91 -6.67
C THR A 59 7.20 9.78 -5.58
N PRO A 60 7.56 9.87 -4.28
CA PRO A 60 6.57 9.82 -3.20
C PRO A 60 5.47 10.87 -3.36
N LYS A 61 5.86 12.07 -3.82
CA LYS A 61 4.95 13.20 -4.10
C LYS A 61 3.93 12.91 -5.19
N THR A 62 4.19 11.94 -6.06
CA THR A 62 3.30 11.58 -7.17
C THR A 62 2.44 10.39 -6.82
N ILE A 63 3.05 9.29 -6.36
CA ILE A 63 2.33 8.01 -6.15
C ILE A 63 1.47 8.03 -4.90
N ILE A 64 2.00 8.55 -3.78
CA ILE A 64 1.35 8.36 -2.48
C ILE A 64 0.02 9.13 -2.39
N PRO A 65 -0.10 10.39 -2.86
CA PRO A 65 -1.40 11.06 -2.89
C PRO A 65 -2.42 10.33 -3.76
N PHE A 66 -1.98 9.73 -4.86
CA PHE A 66 -2.87 8.96 -5.73
C PHE A 66 -3.36 7.68 -5.04
N THR A 67 -2.46 6.87 -4.48
CA THR A 67 -2.87 5.63 -3.81
C THR A 67 -3.68 5.91 -2.55
N TYR A 68 -3.37 6.98 -1.82
CA TYR A 68 -4.19 7.47 -0.71
C TYR A 68 -5.64 7.72 -1.14
N VAL A 69 -5.87 8.38 -2.29
CA VAL A 69 -7.23 8.61 -2.79
C VAL A 69 -7.96 7.31 -3.11
N MET A 70 -7.27 6.29 -3.61
CA MET A 70 -7.87 4.97 -3.81
C MET A 70 -8.39 4.41 -2.47
N TYR A 71 -7.59 4.48 -1.40
CA TYR A 71 -8.03 4.05 -0.06
C TYR A 71 -9.11 4.95 0.55
N ALA A 72 -9.06 6.26 0.31
CA ALA A 72 -9.99 7.22 0.88
C ALA A 72 -11.39 7.15 0.26
N LEU A 73 -11.51 6.70 -0.99
CA LEU A 73 -12.80 6.63 -1.70
C LEU A 73 -13.35 5.21 -1.81
N GLY A 74 -12.51 4.18 -1.65
CA GLY A 74 -12.94 2.78 -1.69
C GLY A 74 -14.14 2.46 -0.77
N PRO A 75 -14.10 2.82 0.53
CA PRO A 75 -15.17 2.50 1.48
C PRO A 75 -16.52 3.15 1.19
N LEU A 76 -16.59 4.15 0.30
CA LEU A 76 -17.85 4.77 -0.10
C LEU A 76 -18.79 3.79 -0.82
N TYR A 77 -18.29 2.62 -1.25
CA TYR A 77 -19.14 1.49 -1.62
C TYR A 77 -20.19 1.17 -0.54
N TYR A 78 -19.83 1.30 0.74
CA TYR A 78 -20.71 1.02 1.87
C TYR A 78 -21.51 2.25 2.33
N LYS A 79 -21.56 3.34 1.55
CA LYS A 79 -22.18 4.60 1.95
C LYS A 79 -23.64 4.44 2.44
N SER A 80 -24.40 3.52 1.84
CA SER A 80 -25.79 3.23 2.23
C SER A 80 -25.95 2.68 3.64
N ASN A 81 -24.88 2.12 4.22
CA ASN A 81 -24.93 1.45 5.52
C ASN A 81 -24.65 2.41 6.68
N PHE A 82 -24.26 3.66 6.40
CA PHE A 82 -23.85 4.64 7.39
C PHE A 82 -24.69 5.92 7.28
N SER A 83 -24.81 6.64 8.39
CA SER A 83 -25.50 7.92 8.37
C SER A 83 -24.78 8.95 7.49
N THR A 84 -25.52 9.91 6.93
CA THR A 84 -24.92 10.99 6.12
C THR A 84 -23.90 11.79 6.91
N ASN A 85 -24.11 11.96 8.22
CA ASN A 85 -23.17 12.65 9.10
C ASN A 85 -21.84 11.89 9.23
N THR A 86 -21.88 10.57 9.38
CA THR A 86 -20.67 9.72 9.40
C THR A 86 -19.89 9.81 8.11
N ILE A 87 -20.59 9.78 6.96
CA ILE A 87 -19.94 9.89 5.65
C ILE A 87 -19.26 11.25 5.47
N ASN A 88 -19.93 12.33 5.85
CA ASN A 88 -19.36 13.67 5.81
C ASN A 88 -18.13 13.79 6.74
N THR A 89 -18.23 13.26 7.95
CA THR A 89 -17.14 13.26 8.93
C THR A 89 -15.93 12.45 8.44
N TYR A 90 -16.19 11.27 7.87
CA TYR A 90 -15.18 10.44 7.24
C TYR A 90 -14.45 11.18 6.11
N LEU A 91 -15.20 11.79 5.18
CA LEU A 91 -14.62 12.54 4.07
C LEU A 91 -13.82 13.76 4.54
N MET A 92 -14.29 14.44 5.59
CA MET A 92 -13.53 15.49 6.27
C MET A 92 -12.19 14.99 6.79
N PHE A 93 -12.20 13.86 7.50
CA PHE A 93 -10.98 13.25 8.05
C PHE A 93 -10.01 12.82 6.95
N GLN A 94 -10.52 12.25 5.86
CA GLN A 94 -9.70 11.92 4.68
C GLN A 94 -9.09 13.18 4.04
N LEU A 95 -9.83 14.28 3.93
CA LEU A 95 -9.29 15.52 3.38
C LEU A 95 -8.20 16.11 4.29
N ILE A 96 -8.43 16.14 5.61
CA ILE A 96 -7.43 16.59 6.60
C ILE A 96 -6.16 15.72 6.53
N GLY A 97 -6.33 14.40 6.48
CA GLY A 97 -5.23 13.45 6.33
C GLY A 97 -4.43 13.67 5.05
N LEU A 98 -5.11 13.90 3.91
CA LEU A 98 -4.46 14.19 2.63
C LEU A 98 -3.68 15.51 2.66
N ILE A 99 -4.21 16.55 3.31
CA ILE A 99 -3.52 17.83 3.47
C ILE A 99 -2.27 17.65 4.34
N ALA A 100 -2.39 16.98 5.49
CA ALA A 100 -1.26 16.73 6.38
C ALA A 100 -0.17 15.89 5.72
N LEU A 101 -0.56 14.84 4.99
CA LEU A 101 0.31 14.04 4.13
C LEU A 101 1.03 14.91 3.08
N GLY A 102 0.27 15.77 2.39
CA GLY A 102 0.79 16.69 1.40
C GLY A 102 1.82 17.67 1.98
N LEU A 103 1.60 18.16 3.20
CA LEU A 103 2.57 18.98 3.93
C LEU A 103 3.85 18.19 4.23
N GLY A 104 3.72 17.00 4.83
CA GLY A 104 4.87 16.13 5.15
C GLY A 104 5.72 15.77 3.93
N LEU A 105 5.07 15.49 2.79
CA LEU A 105 5.74 15.22 1.52
C LEU A 105 6.51 16.43 0.98
N ASN A 106 6.00 17.65 1.17
CA ASN A 106 6.52 18.85 0.54
C ASN A 106 7.50 19.67 1.38
N ILE A 107 7.67 19.38 2.67
CA ILE A 107 8.67 20.05 3.49
C ILE A 107 10.07 19.85 2.90
N PRO A 108 10.82 20.93 2.62
CA PRO A 108 12.14 20.84 2.06
C PRO A 108 13.07 20.07 3.01
N THR A 109 13.74 19.06 2.49
CA THR A 109 14.85 18.40 3.15
C THR A 109 16.13 19.12 2.79
N LYS A 110 16.89 19.59 3.78
CA LYS A 110 18.27 20.04 3.55
C LYS A 110 19.08 18.83 3.08
N THR A 111 19.26 18.69 1.78
CA THR A 111 20.18 17.69 1.23
C THR A 111 21.59 18.14 1.56
N ARG A 112 22.26 17.44 2.48
CA ARG A 112 23.73 17.54 2.61
C ARG A 112 24.32 17.21 1.23
N GLY A 113 25.37 17.92 0.83
CA GLY A 113 25.96 17.87 -0.51
C GLY A 113 26.20 16.43 -1.00
N LYS A 114 26.23 16.26 -2.33
CA LYS A 114 26.41 14.94 -2.96
C LYS A 114 27.70 14.30 -2.49
N THR A 115 27.60 13.32 -1.60
CA THR A 115 28.71 12.46 -1.24
C THR A 115 28.72 11.29 -2.22
N PHE A 116 29.59 11.34 -3.22
CA PHE A 116 29.84 10.20 -4.09
C PHE A 116 30.60 9.13 -3.31
N ILE A 117 29.92 8.04 -2.97
CA ILE A 117 30.57 6.85 -2.44
C ILE A 117 31.16 6.10 -3.63
N SER A 118 32.42 5.65 -3.54
CA SER A 118 33.09 4.92 -4.62
C SER A 118 32.29 3.67 -5.03
N ASP A 119 31.96 3.55 -6.32
CA ASP A 119 31.12 2.46 -6.85
C ASP A 119 31.68 1.04 -6.57
N ASN A 120 33.00 0.88 -6.54
CA ASN A 120 33.65 -0.42 -6.39
C ASN A 120 33.41 -1.13 -5.04
N SER A 121 33.36 -0.39 -3.93
CA SER A 121 33.08 -0.99 -2.61
C SER A 121 31.62 -1.45 -2.50
N ASN A 122 30.69 -0.66 -3.07
CA ASN A 122 29.27 -0.99 -3.11
C ASN A 122 28.99 -2.26 -3.93
N TYR A 123 29.73 -2.52 -5.01
CA TYR A 123 29.54 -3.74 -5.81
C TYR A 123 29.99 -5.01 -5.09
N LYS A 124 31.13 -4.96 -4.39
CA LYS A 124 31.61 -6.11 -3.60
C LYS A 124 30.62 -6.44 -2.48
N GLN A 125 30.11 -5.42 -1.79
CA GLN A 125 29.08 -5.59 -0.77
C GLN A 125 27.80 -6.17 -1.37
N LEU A 126 27.29 -5.62 -2.48
CA LEU A 126 26.08 -6.13 -3.12
C LEU A 126 26.24 -7.59 -3.57
N LYS A 127 27.39 -7.96 -4.15
CA LYS A 127 27.71 -9.35 -4.53
C LYS A 127 27.66 -10.28 -3.32
N LEU A 128 28.31 -9.89 -2.22
CA LEU A 128 28.32 -10.67 -0.99
C LEU A 128 26.90 -10.81 -0.41
N THR A 129 26.14 -9.72 -0.36
CA THR A 129 24.74 -9.73 0.07
C THR A 129 23.90 -10.67 -0.78
N CYS A 130 24.06 -10.66 -2.11
CA CYS A 130 23.34 -11.58 -2.99
C CYS A 130 23.67 -13.05 -2.69
N ILE A 131 24.95 -13.40 -2.52
CA ILE A 131 25.38 -14.77 -2.23
C ILE A 131 24.79 -15.24 -0.89
N ILE A 132 24.92 -14.42 0.16
CA ILE A 132 24.39 -14.74 1.49
C ILE A 132 22.87 -14.90 1.44
N PHE A 133 22.15 -13.97 0.78
CA PHE A 133 20.69 -14.04 0.68
C PHE A 133 20.21 -15.22 -0.15
N VAL A 134 20.91 -15.60 -1.23
CA VAL A 134 20.56 -16.80 -2.00
C VAL A 134 20.67 -18.03 -1.11
N LEU A 135 21.78 -18.21 -0.40
CA LEU A 135 21.98 -19.34 0.52
C LEU A 135 20.91 -19.39 1.62
N LEU A 136 20.66 -18.26 2.29
CA LEU A 136 19.62 -18.15 3.31
C LEU A 136 18.22 -18.41 2.73
N SER A 137 17.94 -17.94 1.52
CA SER A 137 16.63 -18.13 0.89
C SER A 137 16.37 -19.57 0.47
N ILE A 138 17.39 -20.29 0.01
CA ILE A 138 17.29 -21.73 -0.30
C ILE A 138 16.99 -22.49 0.98
N PHE A 139 17.75 -22.24 2.05
CA PHE A 139 17.52 -22.87 3.35
C PHE A 139 16.13 -22.57 3.89
N SER A 140 15.70 -21.30 3.85
CA SER A 140 14.38 -20.87 4.28
C SER A 140 13.25 -21.53 3.49
N THR A 141 13.37 -21.56 2.15
CA THR A 141 12.38 -22.21 1.27
C THR A 141 12.32 -23.72 1.52
N PHE A 142 13.47 -24.35 1.76
CA PHE A 142 13.54 -25.78 2.08
C PHE A 142 12.85 -26.09 3.41
N THR A 143 13.04 -25.25 4.44
CA THR A 143 12.29 -25.39 5.68
C THR A 143 10.79 -25.24 5.46
N GLU A 144 10.32 -24.24 4.69
CA GLU A 144 8.88 -24.09 4.35
C GLU A 144 8.34 -25.36 3.66
N ILE A 145 9.06 -25.92 2.68
CA ILE A 145 8.63 -27.14 1.98
C ILE A 145 8.52 -28.33 2.94
N ILE A 146 9.49 -28.51 3.86
CA ILE A 146 9.44 -29.60 4.86
C ILE A 146 8.29 -29.39 5.84
N SER A 147 8.11 -28.17 6.33
CA SER A 147 7.08 -27.80 7.30
C SER A 147 5.67 -28.09 6.79
N PHE A 148 5.46 -27.94 5.48
CA PHE A 148 4.19 -28.25 4.83
C PHE A 148 4.06 -29.73 4.41
N GLY A 149 5.06 -30.58 4.68
CA GLY A 149 5.04 -32.00 4.29
C GLY A 149 5.31 -32.25 2.81
N GLY A 150 6.01 -31.31 2.14
CA GLY A 150 6.39 -31.39 0.73
C GLY A 150 5.72 -30.33 -0.14
N ILE A 151 6.22 -30.20 -1.38
CA ILE A 151 5.76 -29.14 -2.30
C ILE A 151 4.30 -29.34 -2.74
N SER A 152 3.84 -30.58 -2.84
CA SER A 152 2.44 -30.89 -3.18
C SER A 152 1.49 -30.33 -2.14
N ASN A 153 1.81 -30.52 -0.86
CA ASN A 153 0.99 -30.03 0.25
C ASN A 153 1.07 -28.51 0.41
N LEU A 154 2.26 -27.92 0.19
CA LEU A 154 2.41 -26.47 0.15
C LEU A 154 1.50 -25.83 -0.91
N LEU A 155 1.40 -26.46 -2.09
CA LEU A 155 0.55 -25.98 -3.19
C LEU A 155 -0.94 -26.27 -2.94
N SER A 156 -1.29 -27.37 -2.28
CA SER A 156 -2.68 -27.76 -2.04
C SER A 156 -3.35 -27.02 -0.89
N ILE A 157 -2.60 -26.63 0.14
CA ILE A 157 -3.11 -25.83 1.27
C ILE A 157 -3.58 -24.44 0.81
N GLY A 158 -3.08 -23.94 -0.32
CA GLY A 158 -3.56 -22.71 -0.94
C GLY A 158 -3.29 -21.45 -0.13
N TYR A 159 -4.29 -20.55 -0.04
CA TYR A 159 -4.21 -19.25 0.64
C TYR A 159 -5.24 -19.16 1.76
N GLY A 160 -4.90 -18.49 2.85
CA GLY A 160 -5.87 -18.07 3.87
C GLY A 160 -5.54 -18.61 5.26
N VAL A 161 -6.60 -18.88 6.03
CA VAL A 161 -6.52 -19.24 7.45
C VAL A 161 -5.75 -20.55 7.65
N ASP A 162 -5.99 -21.56 6.82
CA ASP A 162 -5.31 -22.87 6.94
C ASP A 162 -3.79 -22.74 6.77
N ARG A 163 -3.34 -21.94 5.82
CA ARG A 163 -1.91 -21.64 5.64
C ARG A 163 -1.34 -20.89 6.84
N TYR A 164 -2.08 -19.92 7.40
CA TYR A 164 -1.64 -19.14 8.55
C TYR A 164 -1.51 -20.02 9.81
N VAL A 165 -2.52 -20.85 10.07
CA VAL A 165 -2.54 -21.78 11.20
C VAL A 165 -1.40 -22.81 11.06
N HIS A 166 -1.21 -23.37 9.87
CA HIS A 166 -0.13 -24.31 9.64
C HIS A 166 1.25 -23.66 9.78
N SER A 167 1.42 -22.45 9.23
CA SER A 167 2.67 -21.69 9.37
C SER A 167 2.99 -21.34 10.82
N ASN A 168 2.00 -21.02 11.66
CA ASN A 168 2.21 -20.73 13.09
C ASN A 168 2.55 -21.98 13.91
N ASN A 169 2.00 -23.14 13.51
CA ASN A 169 2.22 -24.40 14.21
C ASN A 169 3.45 -25.18 13.73
N SER A 170 4.03 -24.76 12.61
CA SER A 170 5.20 -25.40 12.00
C SER A 170 6.48 -24.61 12.29
N PHE A 171 7.58 -25.32 12.57
CA PHE A 171 8.88 -24.68 12.67
C PHE A 171 9.37 -24.29 11.26
N MET A 172 9.37 -23.00 10.94
CA MET A 172 9.91 -22.47 9.69
C MET A 172 10.96 -21.42 9.98
N ILE A 173 12.12 -21.50 9.32
CA ILE A 173 13.19 -20.51 9.47
C ILE A 173 13.06 -19.47 8.36
N GLY A 174 12.92 -18.20 8.72
CA GLY A 174 12.87 -17.08 7.77
C GLY A 174 11.49 -16.91 7.12
N GLY A 175 11.47 -16.37 5.89
CA GLY A 175 10.23 -16.03 5.15
C GLY A 175 9.89 -16.95 3.97
N GLY A 176 10.55 -18.11 3.89
CA GLY A 176 10.30 -19.14 2.88
C GLY A 176 10.52 -18.64 1.45
N VAL A 177 9.57 -18.95 0.57
CA VAL A 177 9.56 -18.54 -0.85
C VAL A 177 9.66 -17.02 -1.02
N GLN A 178 9.22 -16.22 -0.02
CA GLN A 178 9.33 -14.75 -0.10
C GLN A 178 10.80 -14.29 -0.06
N TRP A 179 11.66 -14.98 0.69
CA TRP A 179 13.09 -14.69 0.71
C TRP A 179 13.77 -15.10 -0.60
N LEU A 180 13.26 -16.14 -1.27
CA LEU A 180 13.74 -16.54 -2.59
C LEU A 180 13.39 -15.50 -3.66
N LEU A 181 12.19 -14.91 -3.56
CA LEU A 181 11.81 -13.80 -4.42
C LEU A 181 12.73 -12.58 -4.20
N LEU A 182 12.99 -12.23 -2.94
CA LEU A 182 13.89 -11.12 -2.60
C LEU A 182 15.32 -11.39 -3.08
N SER A 183 15.84 -12.61 -2.93
CA SER A 183 17.16 -12.99 -3.42
C SER A 183 17.23 -12.94 -4.95
N GLY A 184 16.16 -13.32 -5.64
CA GLY A 184 15.99 -13.13 -7.09
C GLY A 184 16.06 -11.66 -7.51
N ILE A 185 15.35 -10.77 -6.81
CA ILE A 185 15.38 -9.31 -7.06
C ILE A 185 16.79 -8.75 -6.86
N LEU A 186 17.45 -9.10 -5.76
CA LEU A 186 18.82 -8.65 -5.47
C LEU A 186 19.81 -9.15 -6.52
N THR A 187 19.70 -10.42 -6.92
CA THR A 187 20.57 -11.02 -7.94
C THR A 187 20.34 -10.36 -9.30
N TRP A 188 19.09 -10.13 -9.68
CA TRP A 188 18.75 -9.41 -10.91
C TRP A 188 19.29 -7.98 -10.90
N PHE A 189 19.14 -7.26 -9.77
CA PHE A 189 19.67 -5.91 -9.60
C PHE A 189 21.20 -5.87 -9.67
N TYR A 190 21.88 -6.82 -9.02
CA TYR A 190 23.33 -6.97 -9.15
C TYR A 190 23.73 -7.20 -10.62
N GLY A 191 23.01 -8.09 -11.32
CA GLY A 191 23.19 -8.32 -12.76
C GLY A 191 22.98 -7.07 -13.63
N LEU A 192 22.06 -6.18 -13.25
CA LEU A 192 21.88 -4.88 -13.90
C LEU A 192 23.11 -3.97 -13.69
N LYS A 193 23.67 -3.92 -12.47
CA LYS A 193 24.84 -3.10 -12.13
C LYS A 193 26.09 -3.55 -12.88
N ILE A 194 26.40 -4.84 -12.87
CA ILE A 194 27.57 -5.38 -13.59
C ILE A 194 27.29 -5.64 -15.08
N SER A 195 26.10 -5.30 -15.57
CA SER A 195 25.63 -5.52 -16.94
C SER A 195 25.75 -6.97 -17.45
N SER A 196 25.81 -7.97 -16.54
CA SER A 196 26.00 -9.38 -16.90
C SER A 196 24.68 -10.04 -17.30
N PRO A 197 24.53 -10.56 -18.54
CA PRO A 197 23.30 -11.22 -18.98
C PRO A 197 22.99 -12.49 -18.19
N LYS A 198 24.01 -13.27 -17.82
CA LYS A 198 23.86 -14.53 -17.07
C LYS A 198 23.26 -14.29 -15.67
N VAL A 199 23.76 -13.27 -14.97
CA VAL A 199 23.29 -12.94 -13.61
C VAL A 199 21.88 -12.34 -13.65
N LYS A 200 21.58 -11.50 -14.66
CA LYS A 200 20.21 -11.00 -14.89
C LYS A 200 19.22 -12.15 -15.14
N LEU A 201 19.62 -13.11 -15.97
CA LEU A 201 18.78 -14.27 -16.27
C LEU A 201 18.55 -15.14 -15.02
N LEU A 202 19.60 -15.40 -14.23
CA LEU A 202 19.47 -16.12 -12.96
C LEU A 202 18.48 -15.45 -12.01
N GLY A 203 18.61 -14.13 -11.80
CA GLY A 203 17.67 -13.38 -10.98
C GLY A 203 16.24 -13.42 -11.52
N ALA A 204 16.07 -13.32 -12.84
CA ALA A 204 14.76 -13.43 -13.49
C ALA A 204 14.12 -14.83 -13.33
N ILE A 205 14.92 -15.90 -13.41
CA ILE A 205 14.47 -17.27 -13.16
C ILE A 205 14.00 -17.42 -11.71
N LEU A 206 14.78 -16.93 -10.74
CA LEU A 206 14.39 -16.98 -9.32
C LEU A 206 13.08 -16.21 -9.08
N ILE A 207 12.96 -15.00 -9.64
CA ILE A 207 11.73 -14.19 -9.57
C ILE A 207 10.55 -14.94 -10.21
N GLY A 208 10.75 -15.55 -11.38
CA GLY A 208 9.71 -16.30 -12.10
C GLY A 208 9.23 -17.53 -11.34
N LEU A 209 10.17 -18.33 -10.81
CA LEU A 209 9.86 -19.51 -10.01
C LEU A 209 9.13 -19.15 -8.71
N SER A 210 9.68 -18.22 -7.93
CA SER A 210 9.02 -17.73 -6.72
C SER A 210 7.67 -17.09 -7.03
N GLY A 211 7.57 -16.38 -8.16
CA GLY A 211 6.35 -15.75 -8.64
C GLY A 211 5.25 -16.76 -8.95
N ALA A 212 5.61 -17.85 -9.63
CA ALA A 212 4.70 -18.95 -9.94
C ALA A 212 4.21 -19.62 -8.64
N ILE A 213 5.12 -19.97 -7.73
CA ILE A 213 4.76 -20.59 -6.45
C ILE A 213 3.84 -19.66 -5.65
N LEU A 214 4.21 -18.38 -5.48
CA LEU A 214 3.40 -17.39 -4.77
C LEU A 214 2.02 -17.17 -5.41
N THR A 215 1.91 -17.27 -6.73
CA THR A 215 0.61 -17.19 -7.41
C THR A 215 -0.28 -18.38 -7.04
N LEU A 216 0.29 -19.58 -7.01
CA LEU A 216 -0.43 -20.81 -6.67
C LEU A 216 -0.88 -20.84 -5.20
N ILE A 217 -0.04 -20.35 -4.28
CA ILE A 217 -0.35 -20.26 -2.83
C ILE A 217 -1.01 -18.92 -2.43
N GLY A 218 -1.45 -18.13 -3.42
CA GLY A 218 -2.18 -16.87 -3.25
C GLY A 218 -1.44 -15.72 -2.55
N GLY A 219 -0.11 -15.71 -2.55
CA GLY A 219 0.80 -14.65 -2.05
C GLY A 219 0.77 -13.34 -2.86
N ARG A 220 -0.43 -12.83 -3.13
CA ARG A 220 -0.74 -11.71 -4.05
C ARG A 220 -0.08 -10.40 -3.65
N SER A 221 -0.15 -10.03 -2.36
CA SER A 221 0.44 -8.79 -1.85
C SER A 221 1.96 -8.78 -2.07
N THR A 222 2.64 -9.89 -1.80
CA THR A 222 4.08 -10.05 -2.01
C THR A 222 4.48 -9.87 -3.48
N LEU A 223 3.66 -10.37 -4.42
CA LEU A 223 3.89 -10.19 -5.85
C LEU A 223 3.76 -8.73 -6.29
N VAL A 224 2.70 -8.04 -5.83
CA VAL A 224 2.48 -6.61 -6.15
C VAL A 224 3.61 -5.75 -5.58
N TYR A 225 4.01 -5.99 -4.33
CA TYR A 225 5.13 -5.28 -3.69
C TYR A 225 6.43 -5.49 -4.47
N SER A 226 6.70 -6.74 -4.85
CA SER A 226 7.91 -7.10 -5.60
C SER A 226 7.93 -6.50 -7.00
N ALA A 227 6.79 -6.46 -7.70
CA ALA A 227 6.67 -5.81 -9.00
C ALA A 227 6.96 -4.31 -8.91
N ILE A 228 6.50 -3.63 -7.85
CA ILE A 228 6.81 -2.21 -7.61
C ILE A 228 8.29 -2.02 -7.31
N ILE A 229 8.90 -2.86 -6.46
CA ILE A 229 10.33 -2.82 -6.16
C ILE A 229 11.16 -2.93 -7.45
N ILE A 230 10.89 -3.97 -8.26
CA ILE A 230 11.56 -4.20 -9.54
C ILE A 230 11.39 -2.99 -10.47
N SER A 231 10.18 -2.44 -10.56
CA SER A 231 9.87 -1.28 -11.41
C SER A 231 10.62 -0.02 -10.98
N VAL A 232 10.71 0.25 -9.67
CA VAL A 232 11.47 1.37 -9.12
C VAL A 232 12.96 1.20 -9.39
N ILE A 233 13.52 0.03 -9.09
CA ILE A 233 14.93 -0.27 -9.38
C ILE A 233 15.23 -0.07 -10.86
N TYR A 234 14.41 -0.66 -11.74
CA TYR A 234 14.60 -0.54 -13.19
C TYR A 234 14.55 0.91 -13.67
N TYR A 235 13.54 1.66 -13.22
CA TYR A 235 13.33 3.04 -13.64
C TYR A 235 14.52 3.93 -13.26
N TYR A 236 15.00 3.84 -12.03
CA TYR A 236 16.08 4.70 -11.56
C TYR A 236 17.47 4.28 -12.06
N GLU A 237 17.69 3.00 -12.35
CA GLU A 237 18.95 2.50 -12.90
C GLU A 237 19.10 2.73 -14.40
N LYS A 238 18.01 2.62 -15.17
CA LYS A 238 18.07 2.76 -16.63
C LYS A 238 17.56 4.11 -17.14
N LYS A 239 16.68 4.81 -16.42
CA LYS A 239 16.08 6.13 -16.77
C LYS A 239 15.49 6.28 -18.18
N LYS A 240 15.36 5.19 -18.96
CA LYS A 240 14.92 5.22 -20.37
C LYS A 240 13.40 5.18 -20.54
N ILE A 241 12.63 4.95 -19.48
CA ILE A 241 11.17 4.81 -19.60
C ILE A 241 10.53 6.20 -19.67
N ASN A 242 9.68 6.42 -20.67
CA ASN A 242 8.85 7.61 -20.78
C ASN A 242 7.87 7.71 -19.59
N ASN A 243 7.86 8.85 -18.89
CA ASN A 243 6.99 9.06 -17.73
C ASN A 243 5.50 8.82 -18.03
N LYS A 244 5.05 9.15 -19.25
CA LYS A 244 3.67 8.89 -19.69
C LYS A 244 3.37 7.40 -19.77
N LEU A 245 4.34 6.59 -20.21
CA LEU A 245 4.19 5.14 -20.29
C LEU A 245 4.02 4.55 -18.88
N ILE A 246 4.70 5.08 -17.87
CA ILE A 246 4.54 4.61 -16.48
C ILE A 246 3.13 4.86 -15.97
N ILE A 247 2.54 6.02 -16.27
CA ILE A 247 1.13 6.30 -15.92
C ILE A 247 0.19 5.31 -16.64
N ILE A 248 0.41 5.08 -17.94
CA ILE A 248 -0.41 4.12 -18.70
C ILE A 248 -0.28 2.72 -18.11
N LEU A 249 0.94 2.27 -17.81
CA LEU A 249 1.18 0.96 -17.18
C LEU A 249 0.54 0.85 -15.80
N LEU A 250 0.49 1.93 -15.03
CA LEU A 250 -0.20 1.97 -13.75
C LEU A 250 -1.72 1.81 -13.93
N ILE A 251 -2.33 2.51 -14.89
CA ILE A 251 -3.76 2.39 -15.20
C ILE A 251 -4.09 0.98 -15.70
N VAL A 252 -3.31 0.48 -16.66
CA VAL A 252 -3.45 -0.89 -17.19
C VAL A 252 -3.26 -1.92 -16.09
N GLY A 253 -2.31 -1.70 -15.17
CA GLY A 253 -2.08 -2.57 -14.02
C GLY A 253 -3.29 -2.62 -13.07
N ILE A 254 -3.91 -1.48 -12.76
CA ILE A 254 -5.11 -1.43 -11.91
C ILE A 254 -6.30 -2.11 -12.60
N VAL A 255 -6.53 -1.84 -13.89
CA VAL A 255 -7.60 -2.47 -14.67
C VAL A 255 -7.37 -3.99 -14.78
N GLY A 256 -6.14 -4.41 -15.07
CA GLY A 256 -5.75 -5.81 -15.15
C GLY A 256 -5.92 -6.54 -13.81
N ALA A 257 -5.55 -5.89 -12.70
CA ALA A 257 -5.77 -6.42 -11.36
C ALA A 257 -7.26 -6.59 -11.04
N GLN A 258 -8.10 -5.63 -11.44
CA GLN A 258 -9.56 -5.73 -11.25
C GLN A 258 -10.17 -6.85 -12.10
N LEU A 259 -9.78 -6.96 -13.36
CA LEU A 259 -10.21 -8.05 -14.24
C LEU A 259 -9.83 -9.41 -13.66
N TYR A 260 -8.60 -9.54 -13.18
CA TYR A 260 -8.12 -10.76 -12.52
C TYR A 260 -8.91 -11.05 -11.23
N SER A 261 -9.20 -10.03 -10.41
CA SER A 261 -9.98 -10.19 -9.18
C SER A 261 -11.36 -10.79 -9.43
N ASN A 262 -12.03 -10.38 -10.50
CA ASN A 262 -13.34 -10.95 -10.90
C ASN A 262 -13.21 -12.32 -11.57
N ALA A 263 -12.17 -12.54 -12.39
CA ALA A 263 -11.98 -13.80 -13.09
C ALA A 263 -11.55 -14.95 -12.16
N ARG A 264 -10.82 -14.66 -11.09
CA ARG A 264 -10.17 -15.69 -10.26
C ARG A 264 -11.14 -16.70 -9.64
N TYR A 265 -12.36 -16.26 -9.31
CA TYR A 265 -13.38 -17.12 -8.71
C TYR A 265 -13.74 -18.32 -9.63
N TYR A 266 -13.59 -18.14 -10.93
CA TYR A 266 -13.93 -19.13 -11.94
C TYR A 266 -12.72 -19.92 -12.45
N LEU A 267 -11.49 -19.58 -12.04
CA LEU A 267 -10.27 -20.29 -12.45
C LEU A 267 -10.34 -21.81 -12.19
N PRO A 268 -10.90 -22.30 -11.07
CA PRO A 268 -11.05 -23.73 -10.85
C PRO A 268 -11.92 -24.45 -11.89
N LEU A 269 -12.80 -23.73 -12.59
CA LEU A 269 -13.67 -24.29 -13.64
C LEU A 269 -12.95 -24.42 -15.00
N GLY A 270 -11.68 -24.01 -15.08
CA GLY A 270 -10.91 -23.98 -16.31
C GLY A 270 -11.01 -22.66 -17.08
N VAL A 271 -10.04 -22.45 -17.98
CA VAL A 271 -9.80 -21.16 -18.65
C VAL A 271 -11.01 -20.72 -19.48
N VAL A 272 -11.62 -21.62 -20.26
CA VAL A 272 -12.76 -21.30 -21.13
C VAL A 272 -13.96 -20.85 -20.29
N GLU A 273 -14.28 -21.58 -19.23
CA GLU A 273 -15.41 -21.27 -18.37
C GLU A 273 -15.18 -20.00 -17.55
N THR A 274 -13.91 -19.74 -17.19
CA THR A 274 -13.50 -18.48 -16.56
C THR A 274 -13.81 -17.30 -17.47
N PHE A 275 -13.42 -17.35 -18.74
CA PHE A 275 -13.69 -16.28 -19.70
C PHE A 275 -15.20 -16.09 -19.93
N LYS A 276 -15.95 -17.18 -20.16
CA LYS A 276 -17.41 -17.11 -20.34
C LYS A 276 -18.11 -16.49 -19.13
N SER A 277 -17.79 -16.95 -17.93
CA SER A 277 -18.40 -16.47 -16.69
C SER A 277 -18.04 -15.02 -16.40
N THR A 278 -16.76 -14.66 -16.54
CA THR A 278 -16.30 -13.28 -16.35
C THR A 278 -16.93 -12.32 -17.36
N TYR A 279 -17.03 -12.74 -18.63
CA TYR A 279 -17.66 -11.94 -19.69
C TYR A 279 -19.16 -11.75 -19.45
N LYS A 280 -19.85 -12.78 -18.94
CA LYS A 280 -21.27 -12.68 -18.54
C LYS A 280 -21.47 -11.64 -17.43
N ILE A 281 -20.58 -11.58 -16.43
CA ILE A 281 -20.61 -10.52 -15.41
C ILE A 281 -20.35 -9.17 -16.05
N PHE A 282 -19.38 -9.07 -16.98
CA PHE A 282 -19.07 -7.81 -17.64
C PHE A 282 -20.26 -7.23 -18.40
N ILE A 283 -21.01 -8.07 -19.12
CA ILE A 283 -22.24 -7.64 -19.81
C ILE A 283 -23.31 -7.21 -18.81
N ASN A 284 -23.53 -8.00 -17.76
CA ASN A 284 -24.63 -7.77 -16.82
C ASN A 284 -24.35 -6.63 -15.83
N ASN A 285 -23.09 -6.35 -15.52
CA ASN A 285 -22.66 -5.32 -14.60
C ASN A 285 -21.29 -4.74 -15.01
N PRO A 286 -21.24 -3.94 -16.10
CA PRO A 286 -19.99 -3.37 -16.60
C PRO A 286 -19.33 -2.44 -15.57
N ASN A 287 -20.14 -1.84 -14.68
CA ASN A 287 -19.65 -0.98 -13.62
C ASN A 287 -18.72 -1.71 -12.65
N SER A 288 -18.88 -3.02 -12.44
CA SER A 288 -18.00 -3.81 -11.56
C SER A 288 -16.56 -3.96 -12.10
N PHE A 289 -16.34 -3.66 -13.38
CA PHE A 289 -15.05 -3.71 -14.06
C PHE A 289 -14.41 -2.32 -14.23
N LEU A 290 -15.14 -1.25 -13.94
CA LEU A 290 -14.54 0.08 -13.90
C LEU A 290 -13.49 0.11 -12.77
N PRO A 291 -12.27 0.62 -13.02
CA PRO A 291 -11.19 0.69 -12.04
C PRO A 291 -11.42 1.81 -11.02
N LEU A 292 -12.65 1.91 -10.52
CA LEU A 292 -13.02 2.83 -9.45
C LEU A 292 -12.61 2.21 -8.11
N PRO A 293 -12.11 3.01 -7.16
CA PRO A 293 -11.70 2.49 -5.86
C PRO A 293 -12.80 1.71 -5.15
N SER A 294 -14.06 2.12 -5.32
CA SER A 294 -15.26 1.47 -4.76
C SER A 294 -15.52 0.05 -5.29
N ASN A 295 -14.87 -0.36 -6.38
CA ASN A 295 -15.03 -1.70 -6.97
C ASN A 295 -13.90 -2.66 -6.58
N ILE A 296 -12.84 -2.16 -5.94
CA ILE A 296 -11.64 -2.94 -5.61
C ILE A 296 -11.66 -3.25 -4.11
N ASN A 297 -11.85 -4.52 -3.75
CA ASN A 297 -12.02 -4.96 -2.36
C ASN A 297 -10.83 -4.57 -1.47
N GLU A 298 -9.63 -4.63 -2.02
CA GLU A 298 -8.38 -4.29 -1.35
C GLU A 298 -8.29 -2.81 -0.94
N PHE A 299 -9.05 -1.91 -1.58
CA PHE A 299 -9.19 -0.50 -1.18
C PHE A 299 -10.41 -0.23 -0.30
N ARG A 300 -11.39 -1.15 -0.28
CA ARG A 300 -12.63 -1.04 0.50
C ARG A 300 -12.46 -1.46 1.96
N ILE A 301 -11.93 -2.65 2.19
CA ILE A 301 -12.01 -3.32 3.50
C ILE A 301 -11.18 -2.59 4.58
N PRO A 302 -9.88 -2.29 4.37
CA PRO A 302 -9.06 -1.65 5.40
C PRO A 302 -9.57 -0.29 5.87
N ALA A 303 -10.17 0.47 4.95
CA ALA A 303 -10.61 1.83 5.21
C ALA A 303 -12.10 1.92 5.63
N LYS A 304 -12.87 0.82 5.51
CA LYS A 304 -14.22 0.68 6.10
C LYS A 304 -14.17 0.79 7.63
N SER A 305 -13.10 0.31 8.25
CA SER A 305 -12.87 0.40 9.69
C SER A 305 -13.09 1.80 10.26
N LEU A 306 -12.70 2.86 9.54
CA LEU A 306 -12.90 4.23 10.01
C LEU A 306 -14.38 4.64 10.00
N LEU A 307 -15.17 4.21 9.01
CA LEU A 307 -16.61 4.47 8.98
C LEU A 307 -17.29 3.82 10.18
N GLU A 308 -16.93 2.57 10.48
CA GLU A 308 -17.45 1.81 11.61
C GLU A 308 -17.06 2.46 12.95
N LEU A 309 -15.81 2.92 13.07
CA LEU A 309 -15.34 3.66 14.24
C LEU A 309 -16.08 4.98 14.46
N ILE A 310 -16.39 5.73 13.40
CA ILE A 310 -17.10 7.01 13.50
C ILE A 310 -18.57 6.79 13.90
N GLU A 311 -19.27 5.88 13.23
CA GLU A 311 -20.70 5.64 13.48
C GLU A 311 -20.94 4.97 14.84
N TYR A 312 -20.12 3.96 15.18
CA TYR A 312 -20.41 3.07 16.30
C TYR A 312 -19.40 3.12 17.45
N GLY A 313 -18.30 3.87 17.32
CA GLY A 313 -17.28 4.01 18.37
C GLY A 313 -17.74 4.77 19.62
N LYS A 314 -19.00 5.24 19.67
CA LYS A 314 -19.72 5.79 20.84
C LYS A 314 -18.93 6.79 21.71
N GLY A 315 -17.99 7.57 21.13
CA GLY A 315 -17.25 8.59 21.87
C GLY A 315 -16.09 8.09 22.74
N GLU A 316 -16.18 6.89 23.31
CA GLU A 316 -15.17 6.35 24.25
C GLU A 316 -13.82 6.07 23.60
N TYR A 317 -13.83 5.74 22.30
CA TYR A 317 -12.65 5.42 21.50
C TYR A 317 -12.19 6.59 20.60
N LEU A 318 -12.94 7.70 20.54
CA LEU A 318 -12.69 8.83 19.63
C LEU A 318 -11.58 9.79 20.12
N LEU A 319 -11.10 9.62 21.36
CA LEU A 319 -10.11 10.49 22.01
C LEU A 319 -8.80 9.77 22.39
N GLY A 320 -8.47 8.65 21.75
CA GLY A 320 -7.08 8.20 21.73
C GLY A 320 -6.52 7.54 23.00
N ARG A 321 -7.32 6.69 23.64
CA ARG A 321 -6.94 6.06 24.92
C ARG A 321 -5.90 4.94 24.79
N SER A 322 -5.70 4.36 23.61
CA SER A 322 -4.86 3.18 23.34
C SER A 322 -3.36 3.42 23.48
N TYR A 323 -2.80 4.51 22.93
CA TYR A 323 -1.36 4.80 23.05
C TYR A 323 -0.99 5.51 24.34
N ILE A 324 -1.91 6.26 24.96
CA ILE A 324 -1.68 6.82 26.31
C ILE A 324 -1.49 5.66 27.31
N SER A 325 -2.30 4.59 27.21
CA SER A 325 -2.03 3.36 27.96
C SER A 325 -0.73 2.67 27.53
N ALA A 326 -0.37 2.69 26.23
CA ALA A 326 0.85 2.05 25.72
C ALA A 326 2.15 2.75 26.14
N ILE A 327 2.17 4.09 26.21
CA ILE A 327 3.31 4.89 26.73
C ILE A 327 3.46 4.70 28.24
N GLY A 328 2.36 4.39 28.94
CA GLY A 328 2.39 4.02 30.36
C GLY A 328 2.98 2.63 30.63
N THR A 329 2.97 1.71 29.66
CA THR A 329 3.41 0.30 29.84
C THR A 329 4.82 0.11 30.42
N PRO A 330 5.85 0.88 30.01
CA PRO A 330 7.20 0.80 30.58
C PRO A 330 7.28 1.34 32.02
N PHE A 331 6.27 2.08 32.48
CA PHE A 331 6.23 2.73 33.79
C PHE A 331 5.02 2.20 34.60
N PRO A 332 5.20 1.17 35.45
CA PRO A 332 4.10 0.46 36.11
C PRO A 332 3.12 1.34 36.89
N PHE A 333 3.58 2.47 37.45
CA PHE A 333 2.72 3.43 38.18
C PHE A 333 1.81 4.24 37.25
N ILE A 334 2.32 4.66 36.08
CA ILE A 334 1.55 5.36 35.04
C ILE A 334 0.59 4.36 34.37
N SER A 335 1.08 3.16 34.06
CA SER A 335 0.25 2.07 33.54
C SER A 335 -0.96 1.79 34.43
N ARG A 336 -0.81 1.74 35.77
CA ARG A 336 -1.92 1.51 36.71
C ARG A 336 -2.98 2.62 36.73
N LEU A 337 -2.59 3.87 36.49
CA LEU A 337 -3.51 5.00 36.35
C LEU A 337 -4.36 4.91 35.06
N PHE A 338 -3.82 4.32 34.01
CA PHE A 338 -4.49 4.18 32.70
C PHE A 338 -5.04 2.78 32.41
N SER A 339 -4.66 1.75 33.17
CA SER A 339 -5.11 0.35 33.00
C SER A 339 -6.57 0.14 33.40
N TYR A 340 -7.13 1.01 34.25
CA TYR A 340 -8.56 1.05 34.56
C TYR A 340 -9.39 1.70 33.44
N ILE A 341 -8.74 2.32 32.45
CA ILE A 341 -9.34 3.17 31.40
C ILE A 341 -9.00 2.65 29.99
N GLY A 342 -8.06 1.71 29.88
CA GLY A 342 -7.49 1.22 28.63
C GLY A 342 -8.42 0.25 27.91
N ALA A 343 -9.20 0.75 26.96
CA ALA A 343 -9.94 -0.09 26.03
C ALA A 343 -9.00 -0.47 24.86
N ASN A 344 -8.91 -1.77 24.53
CA ASN A 344 -8.19 -2.23 23.33
C ASN A 344 -9.14 -2.10 22.13
N PRO A 345 -9.01 -1.06 21.28
CA PRO A 345 -10.03 -0.75 20.29
C PRO A 345 -9.97 -1.73 19.12
N ASN A 346 -8.81 -2.34 18.85
CA ASN A 346 -8.69 -3.44 17.90
C ASN A 346 -9.43 -4.69 18.42
N LEU A 347 -9.21 -5.06 19.69
CA LEU A 347 -9.93 -6.20 20.28
C LEU A 347 -11.44 -5.96 20.35
N TRP A 348 -11.88 -4.75 20.70
CA TRP A 348 -13.30 -4.38 20.66
C TRP A 348 -13.86 -4.46 19.24
N PHE A 349 -13.21 -3.81 18.26
CA PHE A 349 -13.63 -3.83 16.86
C PHE A 349 -13.73 -5.25 16.31
N MET A 350 -12.73 -6.07 16.59
CA MET A 350 -12.71 -7.46 16.19
C MET A 350 -13.77 -8.29 16.90
N LYS A 351 -14.05 -8.05 18.20
CA LYS A 351 -15.14 -8.76 18.91
C LYS A 351 -16.53 -8.37 18.40
N GLU A 352 -16.73 -7.10 18.07
CA GLU A 352 -18.04 -6.57 17.71
C GLU A 352 -18.43 -6.84 16.25
N TYR A 353 -17.47 -6.71 15.32
CA TYR A 353 -17.76 -6.75 13.88
C TYR A 353 -17.17 -7.95 13.15
N HIS A 354 -16.16 -8.59 13.74
CA HIS A 354 -15.39 -9.65 13.10
C HIS A 354 -15.06 -10.78 14.07
N SER A 355 -16.06 -11.15 14.88
CA SER A 355 -15.93 -12.15 15.94
C SER A 355 -15.46 -13.50 15.40
N GLU A 356 -15.87 -13.83 14.18
CA GLU A 356 -15.47 -14.99 13.41
C GLU A 356 -13.99 -14.96 13.02
N ILE A 357 -13.45 -13.80 12.66
CA ILE A 357 -12.02 -13.61 12.34
C ILE A 357 -11.20 -13.65 13.63
N LEU A 358 -11.69 -13.03 14.71
CA LEU A 358 -11.03 -13.02 16.00
C LEU A 358 -10.98 -14.43 16.63
N ALA A 359 -12.06 -15.20 16.52
CA ALA A 359 -12.17 -16.56 17.07
C ALA A 359 -11.15 -17.52 16.44
N VAL A 360 -10.74 -17.26 15.19
CA VAL A 360 -9.69 -18.02 14.50
C VAL A 360 -8.29 -17.39 14.65
N GLY A 361 -8.13 -16.42 15.57
CA GLY A 361 -6.86 -15.73 15.83
C GLY A 361 -6.43 -14.75 14.73
N GLY A 362 -7.33 -14.41 13.81
CA GLY A 362 -7.10 -13.43 12.76
C GLY A 362 -7.27 -11.98 13.25
N GLY A 363 -6.83 -11.03 12.43
CA GLY A 363 -6.98 -9.60 12.69
C GLY A 363 -7.30 -8.84 11.42
N LEU A 364 -8.08 -7.79 11.53
CA LEU A 364 -8.17 -6.77 10.50
C LEU A 364 -7.21 -5.65 10.87
N GLY A 365 -6.40 -5.27 9.89
CA GLY A 365 -5.58 -4.10 10.01
C GLY A 365 -6.39 -2.85 9.73
N PHE A 366 -5.89 -1.75 10.27
CA PHE A 366 -6.48 -0.44 10.16
C PHE A 366 -5.73 0.34 9.08
N SER A 367 -6.44 1.19 8.34
CA SER A 367 -5.74 2.16 7.50
C SER A 367 -4.87 3.07 8.38
N PRO A 368 -3.75 3.64 7.90
CA PRO A 368 -2.93 4.58 8.69
C PRO A 368 -3.74 5.75 9.26
N LEU A 369 -4.82 6.14 8.57
CA LEU A 369 -5.73 7.17 9.04
C LEU A 369 -6.65 6.67 10.16
N SER A 370 -7.18 5.46 10.04
CA SER A 370 -7.92 4.78 11.10
C SER A 370 -7.04 4.61 12.35
N GLU A 371 -5.77 4.20 12.20
CA GLU A 371 -4.82 4.11 13.30
C GLU A 371 -4.58 5.47 13.95
N GLY A 372 -4.31 6.52 13.16
CA GLY A 372 -4.17 7.88 13.69
C GLY A 372 -5.41 8.30 14.50
N TYR A 373 -6.60 8.01 13.97
CA TYR A 373 -7.87 8.37 14.60
C TYR A 373 -8.13 7.62 15.91
N MET A 374 -8.01 6.29 15.91
CA MET A 374 -8.20 5.46 17.11
C MET A 374 -7.27 5.86 18.25
N ASN A 375 -6.08 6.33 17.90
CA ASN A 375 -5.01 6.55 18.86
C ASN A 375 -4.93 7.98 19.39
N PHE A 376 -5.33 9.01 18.63
CA PHE A 376 -5.31 10.40 19.12
C PHE A 376 -6.40 11.29 18.49
N GLY A 377 -7.48 10.69 17.99
CA GLY A 377 -8.55 11.40 17.29
C GLY A 377 -8.05 12.14 16.05
N ILE A 378 -8.64 13.31 15.78
CA ILE A 378 -8.31 14.14 14.59
C ILE A 378 -6.86 14.62 14.59
N LEU A 379 -6.31 14.97 15.76
CA LEU A 379 -4.90 15.35 15.88
C LEU A 379 -3.97 14.18 15.52
N GLY A 380 -4.35 12.96 15.87
CA GLY A 380 -3.64 11.75 15.47
C GLY A 380 -3.60 11.55 13.97
N ILE A 381 -4.72 11.78 13.28
CA ILE A 381 -4.75 11.76 11.81
C ILE A 381 -3.73 12.76 11.25
N MET A 382 -3.75 14.00 11.73
CA MET A 382 -2.84 15.05 11.23
C MET A 382 -1.37 14.69 11.46
N VAL A 383 -1.00 14.32 12.69
CA VAL A 383 0.38 14.01 13.06
C VAL A 383 0.87 12.74 12.36
N HIS A 384 0.07 11.68 12.36
CA HIS A 384 0.43 10.41 11.75
C HIS A 384 0.64 10.59 10.24
N MET A 385 -0.33 11.18 9.52
CA MET A 385 -0.21 11.38 8.08
C MET A 385 0.92 12.33 7.68
N PHE A 386 1.19 13.35 8.51
CA PHE A 386 2.34 14.22 8.33
C PHE A 386 3.66 13.46 8.41
N PHE A 387 3.87 12.65 9.46
CA PHE A 387 5.08 11.85 9.61
C PHE A 387 5.18 10.78 8.53
N TYR A 388 4.06 10.19 8.14
CA TYR A 388 3.97 9.23 7.05
C TYR A 388 4.55 9.82 5.75
N GLY A 389 4.09 11.00 5.35
CA GLY A 389 4.64 11.74 4.21
C GLY A 389 6.09 12.18 4.41
N ARG A 390 6.46 12.58 5.64
CA ARG A 390 7.79 13.09 5.94
C ARG A 390 8.86 12.00 5.85
N ILE A 391 8.61 10.82 6.41
CA ILE A 391 9.58 9.70 6.45
C ILE A 391 9.92 9.26 5.04
N ILE A 392 8.93 8.99 4.20
CA ILE A 392 9.18 8.56 2.82
C ILE A 392 9.83 9.65 1.97
N SER A 393 9.51 10.92 2.22
CA SER A 393 10.19 12.07 1.59
C SER A 393 11.66 12.16 2.00
N LEU A 394 11.99 11.88 3.27
CA LEU A 394 13.37 11.80 3.76
C LEU A 394 14.14 10.63 3.11
N ILE A 395 13.53 9.45 3.01
CA ILE A 395 14.13 8.28 2.36
C ILE A 395 14.47 8.59 0.90
N TYR A 396 13.51 9.15 0.16
CA TYR A 396 13.71 9.52 -1.25
C TYR A 396 14.77 10.63 -1.41
N SER A 397 14.78 11.61 -0.51
CA SER A 397 15.76 12.70 -0.55
C SER A 397 17.18 12.21 -0.24
N ASN A 398 17.33 11.23 0.65
CA ASN A 398 18.60 10.55 0.92
C ASN A 398 19.07 9.73 -0.30
N TYR A 399 18.15 9.09 -1.03
CA TYR A 399 18.48 8.46 -2.31
C TYR A 399 18.99 9.49 -3.32
N LYS A 400 18.33 10.64 -3.48
CA LYS A 400 18.77 11.69 -4.41
C LYS A 400 20.09 12.36 -4.04
N SER A 401 20.50 12.34 -2.76
CA SER A 401 21.76 12.95 -2.33
C SER A 401 22.96 12.00 -2.43
N LYS A 402 22.79 10.71 -2.09
CA LYS A 402 23.89 9.73 -2.07
C LYS A 402 23.95 8.85 -3.31
N GLU A 403 22.81 8.62 -3.98
CA GLU A 403 22.63 7.73 -5.13
C GLU A 403 23.31 6.34 -4.98
N SER A 404 23.37 5.80 -3.75
CA SER A 404 23.99 4.50 -3.47
C SER A 404 23.02 3.33 -3.65
N VAL A 405 23.56 2.13 -3.89
CA VAL A 405 22.81 0.86 -3.97
C VAL A 405 21.86 0.69 -2.78
N GLY A 406 22.37 0.87 -1.56
CA GLY A 406 21.56 0.74 -0.34
C GLY A 406 20.46 1.79 -0.24
N SER A 407 20.71 3.02 -0.67
CA SER A 407 19.70 4.08 -0.66
C SER A 407 18.58 3.83 -1.68
N LEU A 408 18.90 3.28 -2.85
CA LEU A 408 17.91 2.90 -3.84
C LEU A 408 17.07 1.70 -3.36
N LEU A 409 17.70 0.67 -2.79
CA LEU A 409 16.99 -0.48 -2.23
C LEU A 409 16.05 -0.08 -1.09
N LEU A 410 16.52 0.77 -0.17
CA LEU A 410 15.69 1.30 0.91
C LEU A 410 14.48 2.04 0.36
N TYR A 411 14.67 2.88 -0.65
CA TYR A 411 13.58 3.61 -1.28
C TYR A 411 12.62 2.70 -2.05
N ALA A 412 13.14 1.77 -2.85
CA ALA A 412 12.35 0.81 -3.63
C ALA A 412 11.51 -0.08 -2.72
N GLY A 413 12.05 -0.52 -1.58
CA GLY A 413 11.31 -1.29 -0.57
C GLY A 413 10.31 -0.44 0.23
N ALA A 414 10.65 0.82 0.55
CA ALA A 414 9.75 1.70 1.30
C ALA A 414 8.55 2.15 0.46
N LEU A 415 8.73 2.46 -0.83
CA LEU A 415 7.63 2.98 -1.65
C LEU A 415 6.35 2.13 -1.63
N PRO A 416 6.36 0.80 -1.89
CA PRO A 416 5.14 -0.01 -1.84
C PRO A 416 4.56 -0.10 -0.43
N ILE A 417 5.38 -0.08 0.63
CA ILE A 417 4.90 -0.04 2.02
C ILE A 417 4.06 1.22 2.24
N PHE A 418 4.59 2.38 1.86
CA PHE A 418 3.90 3.66 2.06
C PHE A 418 2.75 3.88 1.05
N ALA A 419 2.84 3.30 -0.14
CA ALA A 419 1.82 3.48 -1.18
C ALA A 419 0.65 2.50 -1.01
N LEU A 420 0.88 1.31 -0.44
CA LEU A 420 -0.07 0.19 -0.42
C LEU A 420 -0.21 -0.42 0.98
N ASP A 421 -0.15 0.40 2.03
CA ASP A 421 -0.23 -0.08 3.42
C ASP A 421 -1.53 -0.85 3.71
N GLY A 422 -2.62 -0.51 3.02
CA GLY A 422 -3.86 -1.28 3.15
C GLY A 422 -3.80 -2.70 2.55
N LEU A 423 -2.83 -3.00 1.66
CA LEU A 423 -2.56 -4.36 1.15
C LEU A 423 -1.69 -5.21 2.08
N ARG A 424 -1.07 -4.59 3.10
CA ARG A 424 -0.24 -5.28 4.11
C ARG A 424 -1.06 -6.05 5.12
N ILE A 425 -2.32 -5.67 5.23
CA ILE A 425 -3.27 -6.26 6.13
C ILE A 425 -3.59 -7.63 5.55
N HIS A 426 -3.08 -8.67 6.21
CA HIS A 426 -3.55 -10.03 6.02
C HIS A 426 -5.00 -10.09 6.53
N SER A 427 -5.92 -9.45 5.81
CA SER A 427 -7.31 -9.81 5.91
C SER A 427 -7.34 -11.28 5.54
N SER A 428 -7.73 -12.11 6.49
CA SER A 428 -8.31 -13.42 6.21
C SER A 428 -9.44 -13.18 5.20
N SER A 429 -9.11 -13.16 3.92
CA SER A 429 -10.12 -13.17 2.88
C SER A 429 -10.71 -14.56 2.94
N MET A 430 -11.93 -14.66 3.46
CA MET A 430 -12.81 -15.76 3.10
C MET A 430 -12.91 -15.86 1.58
#